data_AF-A0A1Z8UHJ3-F1
#
_entry.id   AF-A0A1Z8UHJ3-F1
#
_cell.length_a   1.000
_cell.length_b   1.000
_cell.length_c   1.000
_cell.angle_alpha   90.00
_cell.angle_beta   90.00
_cell.angle_gamma   90.00
#
_symmetry.space_group_name_H-M   'P 1'
#
loop_
_entity.id
_entity.type
_entity.pdbx_description
1 polymer ?
#
loop_
_entity_poly.entity_id
_entity_poly.type
_entity_poly.pdbx_seq_one_letter_code
_entity_poly.pdbx_strand_id
1 'polypeptide(L)'
;MKIAVCSFASLALILLPLTSSLSYAQTPSNGQKNQEKWGGQKKQFEKSFQLWLELRDQNQGNYSYTRKSGNSTGFSHTTTITVTNHRVTERKFESIGPSHPDGRPLDKNSWTERGEFIGTSSDKQAHPPVTLDQLYAEAKERLAKPIPPFHQGILRLNEQGLLLSCFVRDTRIADDAPATGVNITSIAIGSEKDSHLKASPPTFDEWVANGKKLPDGIMFTGGSPWFNESTGQKRTPREVYQMIYGKKQKTPSAKPTGPLSKPGGRKPYPGHWGDPPLRQTRDLRPLPGGYGTGSGTLARWIQENLDRDKDSASKTD
;
A
#
# COMPACT_ATOMS: atom_id res chain seq x y z
N MET A 1 58.64 -72.01 -53.79
CA MET A 1 59.38 -72.73 -52.74
C MET A 1 58.66 -72.54 -51.42
N LYS A 2 58.25 -73.65 -50.79
CA LYS A 2 57.64 -73.68 -49.44
C LYS A 2 58.78 -73.72 -48.42
N ILE A 3 58.71 -72.88 -47.38
CA ILE A 3 59.43 -73.09 -46.11
C ILE A 3 58.44 -72.78 -44.99
N ALA A 4 58.06 -73.84 -44.27
CA ALA A 4 57.59 -73.80 -42.88
C ALA A 4 58.85 -73.63 -42.00
N VAL A 5 58.87 -73.12 -40.76
CA VAL A 5 58.13 -73.44 -39.53
C VAL A 5 58.55 -72.35 -38.52
N CYS A 6 57.71 -72.05 -37.50
CA CYS A 6 58.08 -72.05 -36.07
C CYS A 6 57.24 -71.09 -35.22
N SER A 7 56.43 -71.74 -34.39
CA SER A 7 55.74 -71.22 -33.20
C SER A 7 56.76 -70.74 -32.16
N PHE A 8 56.60 -69.50 -31.68
CA PHE A 8 57.07 -69.08 -30.38
C PHE A 8 55.96 -68.32 -29.66
N ALA A 9 55.39 -68.96 -28.64
CA ALA A 9 54.62 -68.30 -27.62
C ALA A 9 55.61 -67.53 -26.72
N SER A 10 55.48 -66.21 -26.67
CA SER A 10 56.09 -65.38 -25.63
C SER A 10 55.03 -64.54 -24.95
N LEU A 11 54.93 -64.77 -23.65
CA LEU A 11 54.18 -64.06 -22.64
C LEU A 11 54.76 -62.65 -22.43
N ALA A 12 53.89 -61.73 -21.96
CA ALA A 12 54.20 -60.42 -21.34
C ALA A 12 54.69 -59.32 -22.29
N LEU A 13 54.25 -58.06 -22.22
CA LEU A 13 53.86 -57.25 -21.07
C LEU A 13 52.89 -56.16 -21.57
N ILE A 14 51.68 -56.07 -21.01
CA ILE A 14 50.77 -54.95 -21.27
C ILE A 14 51.34 -53.73 -20.55
N LEU A 15 51.98 -52.82 -21.30
CA LEU A 15 52.31 -51.48 -20.84
C LEU A 15 51.01 -50.68 -20.72
N LEU A 16 50.40 -50.73 -19.52
CA LEU A 16 49.42 -49.74 -19.10
C LEU A 16 50.16 -48.41 -18.91
N PRO A 17 49.85 -47.33 -19.65
CA PRO A 17 50.29 -46.01 -19.25
C PRO A 17 49.59 -45.68 -17.93
N LEU A 18 50.33 -45.73 -16.82
CA LEU A 18 49.94 -45.14 -15.55
C LEU A 18 49.97 -43.62 -15.74
N THR A 19 48.95 -43.06 -16.39
CA THR A 19 48.71 -41.61 -16.32
C THR A 19 48.22 -41.34 -14.91
N SER A 20 49.14 -40.97 -14.03
CA SER A 20 48.84 -40.31 -12.77
C SER A 20 48.05 -39.05 -13.09
N SER A 21 46.73 -39.17 -13.14
CA SER A 21 45.84 -38.03 -13.05
C SER A 21 46.04 -37.45 -11.65
N LEU A 22 46.95 -36.47 -11.54
CA LEU A 22 46.81 -35.46 -10.50
C LEU A 22 45.45 -34.83 -10.71
N SER A 23 44.44 -35.38 -10.03
CA SER A 23 43.20 -34.68 -9.78
C SER A 23 43.58 -33.47 -8.92
N TYR A 24 43.98 -32.37 -9.56
CA TYR A 24 43.88 -31.06 -8.96
C TYR A 24 42.42 -30.93 -8.55
N ALA A 25 42.15 -31.05 -7.24
CA ALA A 25 40.90 -30.59 -6.68
C ALA A 25 40.85 -29.09 -6.99
N GLN A 26 40.22 -28.73 -8.11
CA GLN A 26 40.00 -27.34 -8.48
C GLN A 26 39.14 -26.75 -7.39
N THR A 27 39.76 -25.98 -6.49
CA THR A 27 39.03 -25.15 -5.54
C THR A 27 38.16 -24.22 -6.39
N PRO A 28 36.82 -24.29 -6.27
CA PRO A 28 35.96 -23.50 -7.13
C PRO A 28 36.33 -22.03 -6.96
N SER A 29 36.62 -21.37 -8.09
CA SER A 29 36.96 -19.95 -8.09
C SER A 29 35.83 -19.17 -7.43
N ASN A 30 36.14 -17.99 -6.87
CA ASN A 30 35.15 -17.16 -6.19
C ASN A 30 33.92 -16.85 -7.08
N GLY A 31 34.12 -16.82 -8.41
CA GLY A 31 33.04 -16.71 -9.40
C GLY A 31 32.10 -17.92 -9.45
N GLN A 32 32.62 -19.15 -9.38
CA GLN A 32 31.80 -20.38 -9.37
C GLN A 32 30.97 -20.50 -8.09
N LYS A 33 31.54 -20.17 -6.92
CA LYS A 33 30.81 -20.15 -5.63
C LYS A 33 29.65 -19.14 -5.65
N ASN A 34 29.85 -17.98 -6.26
CA ASN A 34 28.80 -16.96 -6.41
C ASN A 34 27.69 -17.38 -7.37
N GLN A 35 28.02 -18.08 -8.46
CA GLN A 35 27.02 -18.60 -9.40
C GLN A 35 26.16 -19.72 -8.78
N GLU A 36 26.76 -20.66 -8.05
CA GLU A 36 26.04 -21.74 -7.37
C GLU A 36 25.10 -21.20 -6.27
N LYS A 37 25.60 -20.25 -5.47
CA LYS A 37 24.80 -19.53 -4.46
C LYS A 37 23.61 -18.79 -5.08
N TRP A 38 23.82 -18.11 -6.21
CA TRP A 38 22.75 -17.43 -6.96
C TRP A 38 21.73 -18.42 -7.54
N GLY A 39 22.16 -19.59 -8.00
CA GLY A 39 21.29 -20.67 -8.43
C GLY A 39 20.38 -21.19 -7.30
N GLY A 40 20.91 -21.32 -6.08
CA GLY A 40 20.11 -21.65 -4.88
C GLY A 40 19.06 -20.59 -4.56
N GLN A 41 19.41 -19.31 -4.70
CA GLN A 41 18.48 -18.19 -4.49
C GLN A 41 17.31 -18.21 -5.49
N LYS A 42 17.51 -18.64 -6.75
CA LYS A 42 16.41 -18.81 -7.71
C LYS A 42 15.35 -19.81 -7.23
N LYS A 43 15.77 -20.94 -6.65
CA LYS A 43 14.83 -21.93 -6.09
C LYS A 43 14.07 -21.38 -4.88
N GLN A 44 14.74 -20.60 -4.02
CA GLN A 44 14.10 -19.94 -2.88
C GLN A 44 13.09 -18.88 -3.33
N PHE A 45 13.43 -18.10 -4.35
CA PHE A 45 12.53 -17.12 -4.95
C PHE A 45 11.28 -17.77 -5.53
N GLU A 46 11.41 -18.88 -6.27
CA GLU A 46 10.24 -19.56 -6.85
C GLU A 46 9.28 -20.04 -5.75
N LYS A 47 9.81 -20.63 -4.67
CA LYS A 47 8.98 -20.98 -3.50
C LYS A 47 8.28 -19.78 -2.89
N SER A 48 8.98 -18.66 -2.74
CA SER A 48 8.42 -17.40 -2.24
C SER A 48 7.31 -16.87 -3.14
N PHE A 49 7.50 -16.97 -4.45
CA PHE A 49 6.52 -16.51 -5.44
C PHE A 49 5.26 -17.36 -5.41
N GLN A 50 5.39 -18.70 -5.33
CA GLN A 50 4.22 -19.59 -5.19
C GLN A 50 3.46 -19.32 -3.88
N LEU A 51 4.17 -19.14 -2.77
CA LEU A 51 3.55 -18.77 -1.49
C LEU A 51 2.81 -17.43 -1.59
N TRP A 52 3.41 -16.44 -2.26
CA TRP A 52 2.76 -15.15 -2.50
C TRP A 52 1.45 -15.30 -3.27
N LEU A 53 1.45 -16.08 -4.35
CA LEU A 53 0.23 -16.32 -5.15
C LEU A 53 -0.88 -16.95 -4.29
N GLU A 54 -0.54 -17.97 -3.50
CA GLU A 54 -1.49 -18.61 -2.58
C GLU A 54 -2.06 -17.62 -1.56
N LEU A 55 -1.19 -16.87 -0.86
CA LEU A 55 -1.61 -15.91 0.15
C LEU A 55 -2.43 -14.76 -0.45
N ARG A 56 -2.06 -14.29 -1.64
CA ARG A 56 -2.81 -13.27 -2.37
C ARG A 56 -4.22 -13.77 -2.68
N ASP A 57 -4.35 -14.98 -3.20
CA ASP A 57 -5.64 -15.53 -3.60
C ASP A 57 -6.52 -15.84 -2.36
N GLN A 58 -5.94 -16.36 -1.28
CA GLN A 58 -6.61 -16.57 0.02
C GLN A 58 -7.17 -15.26 0.62
N ASN A 59 -6.44 -14.15 0.44
CA ASN A 59 -6.79 -12.85 1.01
C ASN A 59 -7.48 -11.91 0.01
N GLN A 60 -7.95 -12.43 -1.13
CA GLN A 60 -8.64 -11.64 -2.17
C GLN A 60 -7.82 -10.44 -2.67
N GLY A 61 -6.50 -10.58 -2.68
CA GLY A 61 -5.58 -9.51 -3.07
C GLY A 61 -5.50 -8.36 -2.07
N ASN A 62 -5.89 -8.57 -0.81
CA ASN A 62 -5.83 -7.56 0.26
C ASN A 62 -4.57 -7.72 1.10
N TYR A 63 -3.74 -6.69 1.10
CA TYR A 63 -2.49 -6.66 1.85
C TYR A 63 -1.99 -5.22 1.98
N SER A 64 -1.02 -5.02 2.87
CA SER A 64 -0.23 -3.81 2.87
C SER A 64 1.24 -4.16 3.02
N TYR A 65 2.11 -3.26 2.58
CA TYR A 65 3.54 -3.42 2.79
C TYR A 65 4.16 -2.06 3.06
N THR A 66 5.33 -2.08 3.72
CA THR A 66 6.07 -0.86 4.04
C THR A 66 7.46 -0.89 3.42
N ARG A 67 7.91 0.27 2.97
CA ARG A 67 9.29 0.53 2.58
C ARG A 67 9.84 1.65 3.44
N LYS A 68 10.77 1.29 4.32
CA LYS A 68 11.56 2.23 5.11
C LYS A 68 12.89 2.47 4.42
N SER A 69 13.25 3.74 4.29
CA SER A 69 14.57 4.19 3.86
C SER A 69 15.06 5.25 4.83
N GLY A 70 16.33 5.25 5.17
CA GLY A 70 16.90 6.27 6.04
C GLY A 70 18.40 6.36 5.88
N ASN A 71 18.98 7.39 6.48
CA ASN A 71 20.42 7.60 6.53
C ASN A 71 20.92 7.57 7.98
N SER A 72 22.23 7.42 8.14
CA SER A 72 22.91 7.43 9.43
C SER A 72 22.78 8.76 10.18
N THR A 73 22.46 9.84 9.47
CA THR A 73 22.23 11.18 10.05
C THR A 73 20.91 11.28 10.81
N GLY A 74 20.02 10.29 10.71
CA GLY A 74 18.76 10.22 11.47
C GLY A 74 17.52 10.62 10.67
N PHE A 75 17.64 10.88 9.36
CA PHE A 75 16.47 11.01 8.50
C PHE A 75 15.91 9.63 8.18
N SER A 76 14.60 9.46 8.34
CA SER A 76 13.89 8.26 7.93
C SER A 76 12.62 8.62 7.16
N HIS A 77 12.37 7.86 6.11
CA HIS A 77 11.17 7.93 5.29
C HIS A 77 10.52 6.54 5.30
N THR A 78 9.22 6.51 5.51
CA THR A 78 8.41 5.30 5.47
C THR A 78 7.30 5.53 4.45
N THR A 79 7.26 4.67 3.43
CA THR A 79 6.09 4.60 2.53
C THR A 79 5.33 3.32 2.81
N THR A 80 4.04 3.43 3.10
CA THR A 80 3.11 2.31 3.26
C THR A 80 2.19 2.27 2.07
N ILE A 81 2.11 1.12 1.41
CA ILE A 81 1.20 0.87 0.30
C ILE A 81 0.13 -0.10 0.78
N THR A 82 -1.13 0.28 0.60
CA THR A 82 -2.28 -0.58 0.88
C THR A 82 -2.92 -0.97 -0.44
N VAL A 83 -3.13 -2.26 -0.61
CA VAL A 83 -3.72 -2.87 -1.80
C VAL A 83 -5.01 -3.57 -1.37
N THR A 84 -6.08 -3.32 -2.11
CA THR A 84 -7.39 -3.92 -1.89
C THR A 84 -7.93 -4.40 -3.21
N ASN A 85 -8.43 -5.64 -3.26
CA ASN A 85 -8.92 -6.26 -4.49
C ASN A 85 -7.91 -6.15 -5.64
N HIS A 86 -6.63 -6.43 -5.34
CA HIS A 86 -5.51 -6.36 -6.30
C HIS A 86 -5.16 -4.95 -6.85
N ARG A 87 -5.82 -3.88 -6.40
CA ARG A 87 -5.52 -2.50 -6.79
C ARG A 87 -4.96 -1.71 -5.62
N VAL A 88 -3.96 -0.87 -5.87
CA VAL A 88 -3.46 0.08 -4.85
C VAL A 88 -4.58 1.07 -4.53
N THR A 89 -4.99 1.13 -3.26
CA THR A 89 -6.09 1.98 -2.78
C THR A 89 -5.61 3.11 -1.88
N GLU A 90 -4.43 2.94 -1.25
CA GLU A 90 -3.82 3.97 -0.43
C GLU A 90 -2.28 3.93 -0.56
N ARG A 91 -1.68 5.11 -0.64
CA ARG A 91 -0.24 5.31 -0.44
C ARG A 91 -0.05 6.33 0.66
N LYS A 92 0.57 5.93 1.75
CA LYS A 92 0.91 6.80 2.88
C LYS A 92 2.41 7.02 2.94
N PHE A 93 2.83 8.28 3.11
CA PHE A 93 4.22 8.63 3.32
C PHE A 93 4.38 9.33 4.66
N GLU A 94 5.45 8.98 5.36
CA GLU A 94 5.86 9.60 6.61
C GLU A 94 7.38 9.83 6.57
N SER A 95 7.82 11.06 6.81
CA SER A 95 9.23 11.38 7.00
C SER A 95 9.47 11.95 8.38
N ILE A 96 10.54 11.49 9.02
CA ILE A 96 11.01 11.92 10.32
C ILE A 96 12.44 12.43 10.14
N GLY A 97 12.67 13.69 10.47
CA GLY A 97 13.98 14.33 10.48
C GLY A 97 14.82 13.92 11.69
N PRO A 98 16.09 14.35 11.73
CA PRO A 98 17.01 14.01 12.81
C PRO A 98 16.60 14.68 14.13
N SER A 99 17.02 14.07 15.24
CA SER A 99 16.90 14.69 16.56
C SER A 99 17.67 16.00 16.61
N HIS A 100 17.02 17.05 17.08
CA HIS A 100 17.63 18.35 17.17
C HIS A 100 18.51 18.46 18.43
N PRO A 101 19.73 19.03 18.33
CA PRO A 101 20.60 19.21 19.49
C PRO A 101 20.02 20.13 20.57
N ASP A 102 19.15 21.06 20.17
CA ASP A 102 18.46 22.03 21.03
C ASP A 102 17.22 21.45 21.73
N GLY A 103 16.90 20.18 21.51
CA GLY A 103 15.75 19.49 22.10
C GLY A 103 14.41 19.84 21.48
N ARG A 104 14.36 20.60 20.38
CA ARG A 104 13.09 20.91 19.71
C ARG A 104 12.47 19.64 19.07
N PRO A 105 11.14 19.59 18.89
CA PRO A 105 10.46 18.43 18.30
C PRO A 105 11.06 18.02 16.95
N LEU A 106 11.04 16.72 16.65
CA LEU A 106 11.48 16.19 15.36
C LEU A 106 10.65 16.79 14.23
N ASP A 107 11.32 17.13 13.13
CA ASP A 107 10.64 17.54 11.92
C ASP A 107 9.88 16.32 11.36
N LYS A 108 8.56 16.42 11.30
CA LYS A 108 7.69 15.34 10.79
C LYS A 108 6.86 15.87 9.65
N ASN A 109 6.86 15.13 8.55
CA ASN A 109 5.93 15.36 7.44
C ASN A 109 5.23 14.05 7.12
N SER A 110 3.93 14.11 6.84
CA SER A 110 3.18 12.94 6.42
C SER A 110 2.04 13.34 5.50
N TRP A 111 1.79 12.48 4.52
CA TRP A 111 0.68 12.65 3.60
C TRP A 111 0.10 11.29 3.22
N THR A 112 -1.13 11.30 2.72
CA THR A 112 -1.84 10.09 2.31
C THR A 112 -2.56 10.35 1.00
N GLU A 113 -2.31 9.52 0.00
CA GLU A 113 -2.99 9.51 -1.27
C GLU A 113 -4.01 8.37 -1.31
N ARG A 114 -5.19 8.64 -1.86
CA ARG A 114 -6.28 7.66 -2.01
C ARG A 114 -7.00 7.88 -3.34
N GLY A 115 -7.63 6.80 -3.82
CA GLY A 115 -8.44 6.83 -5.04
C GLY A 115 -7.64 7.28 -6.27
N GLU A 116 -8.18 8.22 -7.03
CA GLU A 116 -7.59 8.69 -8.29
C GLU A 116 -6.35 9.60 -8.09
N PHE A 117 -6.02 9.98 -6.85
CA PHE A 117 -4.84 10.81 -6.55
C PHE A 117 -3.59 10.00 -6.21
N ILE A 118 -3.65 8.66 -6.29
CA ILE A 118 -2.50 7.79 -6.02
C ILE A 118 -1.43 8.01 -7.09
N GLY A 119 -0.21 8.32 -6.64
CA GLY A 119 0.92 8.62 -7.52
C GLY A 119 1.03 10.08 -7.96
N THR A 120 0.16 10.98 -7.46
CA THR A 120 0.18 12.40 -7.89
C THR A 120 1.21 13.27 -7.15
N SER A 121 1.69 12.85 -5.98
CA SER A 121 2.74 13.54 -5.24
C SER A 121 4.04 13.58 -6.03
N SER A 122 4.65 14.77 -6.12
CA SER A 122 5.95 15.00 -6.74
C SER A 122 7.14 14.60 -5.85
N ASP A 123 6.89 13.99 -4.70
CA ASP A 123 7.92 13.58 -3.76
C ASP A 123 8.70 12.36 -4.29
N LYS A 124 9.95 12.61 -4.70
CA LYS A 124 10.86 11.59 -5.22
C LYS A 124 11.34 10.60 -4.15
N GLN A 125 11.15 10.91 -2.86
CA GLN A 125 11.56 10.05 -1.75
C GLN A 125 10.51 8.96 -1.47
N ALA A 126 9.25 9.24 -1.80
CA ALA A 126 8.17 8.28 -1.63
C ALA A 126 8.29 7.12 -2.61
N HIS A 127 8.08 5.91 -2.10
CA HIS A 127 8.05 4.73 -2.95
C HIS A 127 6.88 4.81 -3.95
N PRO A 128 7.07 4.41 -5.22
CA PRO A 128 5.98 4.37 -6.20
C PRO A 128 4.81 3.49 -5.73
N PRO A 129 3.57 3.79 -6.15
CA PRO A 129 2.38 3.00 -5.82
C PRO A 129 2.33 1.71 -6.66
N VAL A 130 3.21 0.76 -6.36
CA VAL A 130 3.30 -0.53 -7.06
C VAL A 130 2.70 -1.65 -6.23
N THR A 131 2.28 -2.73 -6.88
CA THR A 131 1.75 -3.92 -6.20
C THR A 131 2.88 -4.90 -5.88
N LEU A 132 2.64 -5.84 -4.95
CA LEU A 132 3.57 -6.95 -4.74
C LEU A 132 3.74 -7.80 -6.01
N ASP A 133 2.69 -7.97 -6.82
CA ASP A 133 2.80 -8.67 -8.11
C ASP A 133 3.82 -8.00 -9.04
N GLN A 134 3.83 -6.67 -9.12
CA GLN A 134 4.80 -5.90 -9.89
C GLN A 134 6.22 -6.03 -9.29
N LEU A 135 6.35 -5.98 -7.98
CA LEU A 135 7.64 -6.19 -7.31
C LEU A 135 8.19 -7.60 -7.55
N TYR A 136 7.36 -8.65 -7.47
CA TYR A 136 7.78 -10.01 -7.80
C TYR A 136 8.17 -10.15 -9.28
N ALA A 137 7.47 -9.47 -10.20
CA ALA A 137 7.85 -9.44 -11.61
C ALA A 137 9.23 -8.80 -11.81
N GLU A 138 9.49 -7.65 -11.16
CA GLU A 138 10.79 -6.97 -11.20
C GLU A 138 11.91 -7.86 -10.64
N ALA A 139 11.67 -8.53 -9.50
CA ALA A 139 12.63 -9.46 -8.91
C ALA A 139 12.92 -10.65 -9.83
N LYS A 140 11.89 -11.19 -10.50
CA LYS A 140 12.04 -12.28 -11.47
C LYS A 140 12.92 -11.85 -12.64
N GLU A 141 12.71 -10.67 -13.19
CA GLU A 141 13.58 -10.11 -14.24
C GLU A 141 15.02 -9.90 -13.75
N ARG A 142 15.20 -9.43 -12.52
CA ARG A 142 16.53 -9.24 -11.94
C ARG A 142 17.29 -10.55 -11.77
N LEU A 143 16.60 -11.62 -11.36
CA LEU A 143 17.14 -12.97 -11.21
C LEU A 143 17.46 -13.64 -12.56
N ALA A 144 16.74 -13.29 -13.62
CA ALA A 144 17.00 -13.80 -14.96
C ALA A 144 18.34 -13.27 -15.54
N LYS A 145 18.73 -12.04 -15.17
CA LYS A 145 19.99 -11.43 -15.61
C LYS A 145 21.20 -12.08 -14.90
N PRO A 146 22.33 -12.29 -15.60
CA PRO A 146 23.56 -12.76 -14.96
C PRO A 146 24.08 -11.73 -13.95
N ILE A 147 24.79 -12.19 -12.92
CA ILE A 147 25.47 -11.29 -11.99
C ILE A 147 26.74 -10.75 -12.68
N PRO A 148 26.92 -9.43 -12.78
CA PRO A 148 28.15 -8.85 -13.31
C PRO A 148 29.37 -9.21 -12.46
N PRO A 149 30.60 -9.16 -13.01
CA PRO A 149 31.82 -9.32 -12.23
C PRO A 149 31.86 -8.38 -11.02
N PHE A 150 32.42 -8.84 -9.90
CA PHE A 150 32.53 -8.09 -8.64
C PHE A 150 31.20 -7.67 -8.02
N HIS A 151 30.09 -8.30 -8.41
CA HIS A 151 28.82 -8.09 -7.78
C HIS A 151 28.36 -9.33 -7.03
N GLN A 152 27.52 -9.12 -6.02
CA GLN A 152 26.87 -10.17 -5.27
C GLN A 152 25.35 -10.01 -5.36
N GLY A 153 24.68 -11.12 -5.65
CA GLY A 153 23.24 -11.21 -5.59
C GLY A 153 22.71 -11.34 -4.17
N ILE A 154 21.70 -10.54 -3.85
CA ILE A 154 21.06 -10.51 -2.54
C ILE A 154 19.58 -10.84 -2.76
N LEU A 155 19.14 -11.91 -2.10
CA LEU A 155 17.74 -12.28 -1.95
C LEU A 155 17.48 -12.38 -0.45
N ARG A 156 16.52 -11.60 0.05
CA ARG A 156 16.03 -11.68 1.43
C ARG A 156 14.54 -11.96 1.42
N LEU A 157 14.13 -12.90 2.25
CA LEU A 157 12.74 -13.23 2.52
C LEU A 157 12.41 -12.85 3.98
N ASN A 158 11.14 -12.64 4.29
CA ASN A 158 10.67 -12.52 5.67
C ASN A 158 10.56 -13.91 6.31
N GLU A 159 10.13 -13.95 7.58
CA GLU A 159 9.97 -15.21 8.34
C GLU A 159 8.95 -16.16 7.70
N GLN A 160 7.90 -15.60 7.09
CA GLN A 160 6.90 -16.36 6.33
C GLN A 160 7.43 -16.87 4.98
N GLY A 161 8.56 -16.36 4.47
CA GLY A 161 9.12 -16.73 3.17
C GLY A 161 8.69 -15.81 2.00
N LEU A 162 8.09 -14.66 2.25
CA LEU A 162 7.77 -13.63 1.26
C LEU A 162 8.95 -12.71 0.96
N LEU A 163 8.99 -12.17 -0.25
CA LEU A 163 10.08 -11.36 -0.77
C LEU A 163 10.21 -10.02 -0.04
N LEU A 164 11.36 -9.76 0.58
CA LEU A 164 11.70 -8.44 1.12
C LEU A 164 12.67 -7.69 0.22
N SER A 165 13.72 -8.36 -0.26
CA SER A 165 14.65 -7.71 -1.18
C SER A 165 15.21 -8.66 -2.22
N CYS A 166 15.35 -8.15 -3.44
CA CYS A 166 16.04 -8.82 -4.54
C CYS A 166 16.79 -7.78 -5.36
N PHE A 167 18.10 -7.72 -5.17
CA PHE A 167 18.97 -6.82 -5.91
C PHE A 167 20.38 -7.39 -6.00
N VAL A 168 21.23 -6.69 -6.74
CA VAL A 168 22.64 -7.03 -6.86
C VAL A 168 23.45 -5.82 -6.41
N ARG A 169 24.49 -6.07 -5.63
CA ARG A 169 25.35 -5.04 -5.05
C ARG A 169 26.78 -5.22 -5.55
N ASP A 170 27.43 -4.15 -5.98
CA ASP A 170 28.88 -4.17 -6.25
C ASP A 170 29.62 -4.38 -4.91
N THR A 171 30.46 -5.41 -4.82
CA THR A 171 31.19 -5.74 -3.60
C THR A 171 32.42 -4.86 -3.39
N ARG A 172 32.80 -4.05 -4.38
CA ARG A 172 33.92 -3.11 -4.29
C ARG A 172 33.49 -1.78 -3.70
N ILE A 173 32.20 -1.47 -3.75
CA ILE A 173 31.62 -0.26 -3.15
C ILE A 173 31.17 -0.59 -1.73
N ALA A 174 31.58 0.23 -0.77
CA ALA A 174 31.27 0.05 0.65
C ALA A 174 29.83 0.50 0.99
N ASP A 175 29.66 1.37 1.98
CA ASP A 175 28.37 1.68 2.62
C ASP A 175 27.29 2.21 1.67
N ASP A 176 27.67 2.94 0.61
CA ASP A 176 26.73 3.64 -0.29
C ASP A 176 26.57 3.00 -1.68
N ALA A 177 26.79 1.68 -1.78
CA ALA A 177 26.64 0.99 -3.06
C ALA A 177 25.20 1.12 -3.61
N PRO A 178 25.01 1.68 -4.82
CA PRO A 178 23.68 1.82 -5.40
C PRO A 178 23.08 0.43 -5.63
N ALA A 179 21.95 0.15 -4.99
CA ALA A 179 21.21 -1.08 -5.14
C ALA A 179 20.08 -0.88 -6.15
N THR A 180 20.09 -1.65 -7.23
CA THR A 180 19.00 -1.67 -8.22
C THR A 180 18.20 -2.95 -8.09
N GLY A 181 16.92 -2.82 -7.77
CA GLY A 181 15.95 -3.91 -7.66
C GLY A 181 14.94 -3.67 -6.54
N VAL A 182 14.33 -4.76 -6.08
CA VAL A 182 13.27 -4.73 -5.07
C VAL A 182 13.86 -4.58 -3.68
N ASN A 183 13.32 -3.64 -2.91
CA ASN A 183 13.67 -3.44 -1.51
C ASN A 183 12.48 -2.89 -0.73
N ILE A 184 11.84 -3.76 0.06
CA ILE A 184 10.76 -3.45 0.99
C ILE A 184 11.12 -3.98 2.39
N THR A 185 10.48 -3.42 3.41
CA THR A 185 10.83 -3.65 4.81
C THR A 185 9.93 -4.67 5.50
N SER A 186 8.63 -4.58 5.27
CA SER A 186 7.67 -5.52 5.85
C SER A 186 6.47 -5.71 4.93
N ILE A 187 5.85 -6.89 5.01
CA ILE A 187 4.61 -7.23 4.34
C ILE A 187 3.62 -7.66 5.43
N ALA A 188 2.41 -7.12 5.38
CA ALA A 188 1.26 -7.54 6.15
C ALA A 188 0.22 -8.09 5.17
N ILE A 189 0.15 -9.43 5.09
CA ILE A 189 -0.89 -10.13 4.35
C ILE A 189 -2.12 -10.16 5.23
N GLY A 190 -3.28 -9.80 4.66
CA GLY A 190 -4.58 -9.97 5.33
C GLY A 190 -4.52 -9.61 6.80
N SER A 191 -4.38 -8.30 7.09
CA SER A 191 -4.72 -7.73 8.39
C SER A 191 -4.51 -8.71 9.56
N GLU A 192 -3.29 -8.79 10.08
CA GLU A 192 -3.08 -9.29 11.46
C GLU A 192 -3.83 -8.40 12.51
N LYS A 193 -4.67 -7.45 12.06
CA LYS A 193 -5.71 -6.74 12.79
C LYS A 193 -7.17 -7.20 12.52
N ASP A 194 -7.42 -8.10 11.57
CA ASP A 194 -8.77 -8.58 11.20
C ASP A 194 -9.14 -9.96 11.77
N SER A 195 -8.28 -10.61 12.54
CA SER A 195 -8.74 -11.75 13.37
C SER A 195 -9.79 -11.32 14.40
N HIS A 196 -9.96 -10.01 14.65
CA HIS A 196 -11.05 -9.44 15.43
C HIS A 196 -12.22 -8.83 14.62
N LEU A 197 -12.11 -8.74 13.28
CA LEU A 197 -13.15 -8.11 12.43
C LEU A 197 -13.91 -9.11 11.55
N LYS A 198 -13.61 -10.40 11.67
CA LYS A 198 -14.47 -11.49 11.13
C LYS A 198 -14.93 -12.49 12.19
N ALA A 199 -14.94 -12.12 13.47
CA ALA A 199 -15.81 -12.79 14.43
C ALA A 199 -17.19 -12.14 14.32
N SER A 200 -18.26 -12.94 14.29
CA SER A 200 -19.61 -12.45 14.55
C SER A 200 -19.59 -11.49 15.74
N PRO A 201 -20.41 -10.41 15.74
CA PRO A 201 -20.43 -9.47 16.84
C PRO A 201 -20.55 -10.24 18.17
N PRO A 202 -19.65 -10.01 19.16
CA PRO A 202 -19.67 -10.74 20.43
C PRO A 202 -21.02 -10.55 21.07
N THR A 203 -21.56 -11.54 21.77
CA THR A 203 -22.84 -11.37 22.47
C THR A 203 -22.76 -10.26 23.52
N PHE A 204 -23.92 -9.73 23.94
CA PHE A 204 -23.97 -8.64 24.92
C PHE A 204 -23.23 -9.00 26.22
N ASP A 205 -23.39 -10.23 26.70
CA ASP A 205 -22.77 -10.69 27.94
C ASP A 205 -21.24 -10.83 27.81
N GLU A 206 -20.76 -11.34 26.67
CA GLU A 206 -19.33 -11.41 26.36
C GLU A 206 -18.70 -10.02 26.23
N TRP A 207 -19.41 -9.05 25.62
CA TRP A 207 -18.94 -7.68 25.51
C TRP A 207 -18.86 -6.97 26.87
N VAL A 208 -19.82 -7.24 27.76
CA VAL A 208 -19.81 -6.72 29.14
C VAL A 208 -18.66 -7.35 29.95
N ALA A 209 -18.44 -8.67 29.83
CA ALA A 209 -17.34 -9.37 30.48
C ALA A 209 -15.97 -8.84 30.03
N ASN A 210 -15.85 -8.45 28.76
CA ASN A 210 -14.65 -7.82 28.19
C ASN A 210 -14.49 -6.32 28.52
N GLY A 211 -15.26 -5.81 29.50
CA GLY A 211 -15.12 -4.45 30.01
C GLY A 211 -15.76 -3.37 29.14
N LYS A 212 -16.68 -3.73 28.24
CA LYS A 212 -17.44 -2.79 27.39
C LYS A 212 -16.54 -1.91 26.51
N LYS A 213 -15.44 -2.46 26.01
CA LYS A 213 -14.50 -1.75 25.13
C LYS A 213 -15.15 -1.42 23.79
N LEU A 214 -14.84 -0.25 23.25
CA LEU A 214 -15.27 0.17 21.93
C LEU A 214 -14.36 -0.50 20.86
N PRO A 215 -14.91 -0.92 19.71
CA PRO A 215 -14.09 -1.45 18.62
C PRO A 215 -13.09 -0.42 18.07
N ASP A 216 -11.90 -0.90 17.72
CA ASP A 216 -10.89 -0.07 17.08
C ASP A 216 -11.39 0.44 15.71
N GLY A 217 -11.23 1.74 15.46
CA GLY A 217 -11.64 2.39 14.21
C GLY A 217 -13.05 2.97 14.20
N ILE A 218 -13.87 2.76 15.25
CA ILE A 218 -15.14 3.48 15.41
C ILE A 218 -14.90 4.80 16.15
N MET A 219 -15.15 5.91 15.46
CA MET A 219 -15.16 7.25 16.03
C MET A 219 -16.58 7.83 16.06
N PHE A 220 -17.02 8.32 17.22
CA PHE A 220 -18.29 9.02 17.37
C PHE A 220 -18.06 10.53 17.15
N THR A 221 -18.74 11.10 16.16
CA THR A 221 -18.68 12.55 15.86
C THR A 221 -19.58 13.31 16.84
N GLY A 222 -19.13 13.49 18.09
CA GLY A 222 -19.91 14.18 19.13
C GLY A 222 -19.71 13.57 20.52
N GLY A 223 -18.45 13.35 20.92
CA GLY A 223 -18.12 12.85 22.25
C GLY A 223 -18.28 11.34 22.44
N SER A 224 -18.27 10.90 23.69
CA SER A 224 -18.28 9.49 24.08
C SER A 224 -19.66 8.87 23.85
N PRO A 225 -19.77 7.64 23.28
CA PRO A 225 -21.07 6.99 23.03
C PRO A 225 -21.86 6.74 24.32
N TRP A 226 -21.18 6.74 25.46
CA TRP A 226 -21.76 6.62 26.79
C TRP A 226 -22.59 7.84 27.21
N PHE A 227 -22.43 8.99 26.54
CA PHE A 227 -23.09 10.24 26.88
C PHE A 227 -23.91 10.77 25.70
N ASN A 228 -25.16 11.13 25.97
CA ASN A 228 -26.00 11.77 24.97
C ASN A 228 -25.91 13.29 25.12
N GLU A 229 -25.17 13.94 24.22
CA GLU A 229 -24.99 15.41 24.26
C GLU A 229 -26.30 16.18 24.05
N SER A 230 -27.28 15.61 23.33
CA SER A 230 -28.58 16.28 23.09
C SER A 230 -29.53 16.24 24.29
N THR A 231 -29.43 15.20 25.12
CA THR A 231 -30.32 15.03 26.29
C THR A 231 -29.61 15.21 27.63
N GLY A 232 -28.27 15.29 27.64
CA GLY A 232 -27.45 15.42 28.85
C GLY A 232 -27.40 14.15 29.72
N GLN A 233 -27.89 13.01 29.24
CA GLN A 233 -28.01 11.77 30.01
C GLN A 233 -26.99 10.71 29.59
N LYS A 234 -26.59 9.86 30.55
CA LYS A 234 -25.74 8.68 30.26
C LYS A 234 -26.58 7.55 29.69
N ARG A 235 -26.08 6.89 28.64
CA ARG A 235 -26.72 5.72 28.03
C ARG A 235 -26.44 4.45 28.81
N THR A 236 -27.35 3.49 28.72
CA THR A 236 -27.14 2.15 29.28
C THR A 236 -26.18 1.33 28.40
N PRO A 237 -25.45 0.35 28.96
CA PRO A 237 -24.55 -0.51 28.18
C PRO A 237 -25.27 -1.22 27.03
N ARG A 238 -26.53 -1.63 27.21
CA ARG A 238 -27.31 -2.34 26.19
C ARG A 238 -27.63 -1.46 24.98
N GLU A 239 -27.94 -0.19 25.20
CA GLU A 239 -28.15 0.78 24.12
C GLU A 239 -26.84 1.04 23.36
N VAL A 240 -25.73 1.21 24.08
CA VAL A 240 -24.42 1.41 23.46
C VAL A 240 -24.02 0.19 22.63
N TYR A 241 -24.23 -1.03 23.15
CA TYR A 241 -24.00 -2.27 22.42
C TYR A 241 -24.84 -2.34 21.13
N GLN A 242 -26.12 -1.95 21.17
CA GLN A 242 -26.97 -1.90 19.99
C GLN A 242 -26.53 -0.84 18.98
N MET A 243 -25.99 0.30 19.43
CA MET A 243 -25.45 1.31 18.53
C MET A 243 -24.20 0.82 17.78
N ILE A 244 -23.38 -0.01 18.42
CA ILE A 244 -22.11 -0.51 17.87
C ILE A 244 -22.35 -1.75 16.99
N TYR A 245 -23.17 -2.70 17.44
CA TYR A 245 -23.31 -4.03 16.84
C TYR A 245 -24.73 -4.32 16.32
N GLY A 246 -25.71 -3.46 16.59
CA GLY A 246 -27.08 -3.64 16.12
C GLY A 246 -27.18 -3.51 14.60
N LYS A 247 -27.80 -4.50 13.95
CA LYS A 247 -28.13 -4.42 12.52
C LYS A 247 -29.10 -3.25 12.31
N LYS A 248 -28.74 -2.27 11.47
CA LYS A 248 -29.66 -1.22 11.02
C LYS A 248 -30.78 -1.87 10.20
N GLN A 249 -31.87 -2.26 10.84
CA GLN A 249 -33.12 -2.43 10.12
C GLN A 249 -33.57 -1.04 9.64
N LYS A 250 -33.97 -0.94 8.38
CA LYS A 250 -34.69 0.23 7.87
C LYS A 250 -36.02 0.30 8.62
N THR A 251 -36.04 0.95 9.76
CA THR A 251 -37.29 1.42 10.36
C THR A 251 -37.92 2.40 9.37
N PRO A 252 -39.20 2.22 9.00
CA PRO A 252 -39.92 3.25 8.26
C PRO A 252 -39.86 4.51 9.11
N SER A 253 -39.41 5.61 8.52
CA SER A 253 -39.38 6.92 9.17
C SER A 253 -40.74 7.22 9.78
N ALA A 254 -40.85 7.11 11.11
CA ALA A 254 -41.92 7.75 11.84
C ALA A 254 -41.79 9.25 11.55
N LYS A 255 -42.76 9.79 10.82
CA LYS A 255 -42.84 11.21 10.49
C LYS A 255 -42.66 12.02 11.79
N PRO A 256 -41.74 13.00 11.83
CA PRO A 256 -41.78 13.97 12.92
C PRO A 256 -43.06 14.78 12.76
N THR A 257 -44.02 14.56 13.66
CA THR A 257 -45.15 15.46 13.89
C THR A 257 -44.63 16.67 14.68
N GLY A 258 -43.81 17.48 14.01
CA GLY A 258 -43.62 18.89 14.32
C GLY A 258 -44.18 19.69 13.15
N PRO A 259 -44.77 20.88 13.36
CA PRO A 259 -45.30 21.67 12.25
C PRO A 259 -44.18 21.90 11.22
N LEU A 260 -44.42 21.40 10.00
CA LEU A 260 -43.57 21.63 8.84
C LEU A 260 -43.52 23.14 8.57
N SER A 261 -42.48 23.82 9.05
CA SER A 261 -42.07 25.09 8.46
C SER A 261 -41.64 24.79 7.03
N LYS A 262 -42.53 25.06 6.06
CA LYS A 262 -42.21 25.05 4.63
C LYS A 262 -40.94 25.89 4.41
N PRO A 263 -39.84 25.37 3.85
CA PRO A 263 -38.79 26.24 3.35
C PRO A 263 -39.34 26.94 2.10
N GLY A 264 -39.67 28.22 2.23
CA GLY A 264 -40.19 29.04 1.15
C GLY A 264 -39.23 29.10 -0.04
N GLY A 265 -39.73 28.71 -1.22
CA GLY A 265 -39.56 29.45 -2.48
C GLY A 265 -38.14 29.73 -2.99
N ARG A 266 -37.24 28.74 -3.08
CA ARG A 266 -36.04 28.90 -3.92
C ARG A 266 -36.38 28.55 -5.36
N LYS A 267 -36.40 29.55 -6.26
CA LYS A 267 -36.53 29.33 -7.70
C LYS A 267 -35.34 28.50 -8.20
N PRO A 268 -35.53 27.50 -9.08
CA PRO A 268 -34.41 26.81 -9.72
C PRO A 268 -33.65 27.77 -10.63
N TYR A 269 -32.33 27.57 -10.77
CA TYR A 269 -31.51 28.34 -11.72
C TYR A 269 -31.86 27.95 -13.17
N PRO A 270 -31.86 28.90 -14.13
CA PRO A 270 -32.01 28.61 -15.54
C PRO A 270 -30.98 27.59 -16.02
N GLY A 271 -31.40 26.64 -16.87
CA GLY A 271 -30.54 25.56 -17.34
C GLY A 271 -29.32 26.02 -18.14
N HIS A 272 -29.40 27.16 -18.83
CA HIS A 272 -28.31 27.70 -19.64
C HIS A 272 -27.19 28.37 -18.82
N TRP A 273 -27.39 28.56 -17.52
CA TRP A 273 -26.36 29.10 -16.61
C TRP A 273 -25.29 28.08 -16.22
N GLY A 274 -25.56 26.79 -16.42
CA GLY A 274 -24.71 25.69 -16.00
C GLY A 274 -24.75 25.44 -14.48
N ASP A 275 -23.83 24.62 -13.99
CA ASP A 275 -23.77 24.26 -12.58
C ASP A 275 -23.23 25.41 -11.71
N PRO A 276 -23.79 25.62 -10.50
CA PRO A 276 -23.28 26.61 -9.56
C PRO A 276 -21.88 26.24 -9.06
N PRO A 277 -21.11 27.22 -8.54
CA PRO A 277 -19.74 27.00 -8.10
C PRO A 277 -19.67 25.95 -6.96
N LEU A 278 -18.85 24.91 -7.16
CA LEU A 278 -18.65 23.80 -6.21
C LEU A 278 -17.94 24.23 -4.93
N ARG A 279 -17.07 25.25 -4.99
CA ARG A 279 -16.40 25.85 -3.82
C ARG A 279 -17.07 27.16 -3.45
N GLN A 280 -17.82 27.14 -2.35
CA GLN A 280 -18.55 28.29 -1.83
C GLN A 280 -17.95 28.79 -0.52
N THR A 281 -18.03 30.10 -0.30
CA THR A 281 -17.69 30.74 0.97
C THR A 281 -18.77 30.48 2.02
N ARG A 282 -18.41 30.52 3.31
CA ARG A 282 -19.33 30.23 4.43
C ARG A 282 -20.20 31.43 4.85
N ASP A 283 -20.21 32.49 4.06
CA ASP A 283 -21.03 33.66 4.33
C ASP A 283 -22.48 33.43 3.90
N LEU A 284 -23.42 34.14 4.53
CA LEU A 284 -24.84 34.03 4.22
C LEU A 284 -25.37 35.44 3.92
N ARG A 285 -25.70 35.68 2.66
CA ARG A 285 -26.11 36.98 2.12
C ARG A 285 -27.34 36.81 1.22
N PRO A 286 -28.15 37.87 1.02
CA PRO A 286 -29.22 37.83 0.03
C PRO A 286 -28.64 37.64 -1.38
N LEU A 287 -29.20 36.69 -2.13
CA LEU A 287 -28.84 36.42 -3.52
C LEU A 287 -29.61 37.38 -4.45
N PRO A 288 -28.97 37.92 -5.50
CA PRO A 288 -29.65 38.74 -6.50
C PRO A 288 -30.71 37.92 -7.25
N GLY A 289 -31.70 38.56 -7.88
CA GLY A 289 -32.72 37.87 -8.69
C GLY A 289 -33.78 37.08 -7.91
N GLY A 290 -33.86 37.23 -6.58
CA GLY A 290 -34.89 36.59 -5.76
C GLY A 290 -34.65 35.10 -5.48
N TYR A 291 -33.40 34.65 -5.58
CA TYR A 291 -33.01 33.25 -5.31
C TYR A 291 -32.83 32.90 -3.82
N GLY A 292 -33.19 33.82 -2.91
CA GLY A 292 -33.13 33.61 -1.47
C GLY A 292 -31.81 34.07 -0.85
N THR A 293 -31.22 33.27 0.02
CA THR A 293 -29.95 33.57 0.71
C THR A 293 -28.93 32.48 0.48
N GLY A 294 -27.64 32.85 0.36
CA GLY A 294 -26.54 31.93 0.09
C GLY A 294 -25.16 32.56 0.21
N SER A 295 -24.15 31.85 -0.27
CA SER A 295 -22.74 32.29 -0.21
C SER A 295 -22.46 33.47 -1.12
N GLY A 296 -21.47 34.30 -0.77
CA GLY A 296 -21.00 35.41 -1.60
C GLY A 296 -20.48 34.94 -2.95
N THR A 297 -19.83 33.76 -3.01
CA THR A 297 -19.44 33.14 -4.28
C THR A 297 -20.66 32.79 -5.14
N LEU A 298 -21.73 32.27 -4.54
CA LEU A 298 -22.97 31.98 -5.25
C LEU A 298 -23.68 33.27 -5.68
N ALA A 299 -23.71 34.30 -4.84
CA ALA A 299 -24.29 35.60 -5.17
C ALA A 299 -23.62 36.22 -6.40
N ARG A 300 -22.27 36.19 -6.45
CA ARG A 300 -21.50 36.69 -7.58
C ARG A 300 -21.78 35.90 -8.86
N TRP A 301 -21.82 34.57 -8.79
CA TRP A 301 -22.14 33.72 -9.95
C TRP A 301 -23.56 33.98 -10.50
N ILE A 302 -24.55 34.19 -9.62
CA ILE A 302 -25.92 34.55 -10.06
C ILE A 302 -25.91 35.91 -10.75
N GLN A 303 -25.21 36.90 -10.20
CA GLN A 303 -25.11 38.23 -10.79
C GLN A 303 -24.48 38.20 -12.19
N GLU A 304 -23.37 37.48 -12.35
CA GLU A 304 -22.67 37.31 -13.65
C GLU A 304 -23.55 36.62 -14.71
N ASN A 305 -24.43 35.71 -14.31
CA ASN A 305 -25.39 35.10 -15.23
C ASN A 305 -26.53 36.06 -15.61
N LEU A 306 -27.07 36.79 -14.64
CA LEU A 306 -28.10 37.80 -14.91
C LEU A 306 -27.61 38.90 -15.85
N ASP A 307 -26.35 39.32 -15.70
CA ASP A 307 -25.76 40.35 -16.56
C ASP A 307 -25.51 39.80 -17.99
N ARG A 308 -25.06 38.54 -18.13
CA ARG A 308 -25.00 37.86 -19.44
C ARG A 308 -26.36 37.72 -20.13
N ASP A 309 -27.41 37.47 -19.36
CA ASP A 309 -28.78 37.39 -19.90
C ASP A 309 -29.27 38.76 -20.39
N LYS A 310 -28.90 39.85 -19.70
CA LYS A 310 -29.21 41.22 -20.16
C LYS A 310 -28.41 41.62 -21.41
N ASP A 311 -27.13 41.27 -21.47
CA ASP A 311 -26.26 41.56 -22.61
C ASP A 311 -26.63 40.75 -23.86
N SER A 312 -27.17 39.54 -23.68
CA SER A 312 -27.69 38.74 -24.79
C SER A 312 -29.05 39.27 -25.30
N ALA A 313 -29.89 39.78 -24.40
CA ALA A 313 -31.14 40.44 -24.79
C ALA A 313 -30.92 41.75 -25.58
N SER A 314 -29.89 42.55 -25.25
CA SER A 314 -29.63 43.84 -25.91
C SER A 314 -28.96 43.74 -27.30
N LYS A 315 -28.43 42.57 -27.67
CA LYS A 315 -27.81 42.31 -28.99
C LYS A 315 -28.78 41.77 -30.04
N THR A 316 -30.04 41.58 -29.67
CA THR A 316 -31.06 40.94 -30.52
C THR A 316 -32.12 41.93 -31.05
N ASP A 317 -31.95 43.23 -30.74
CA ASP A 317 -32.66 44.37 -31.36
C ASP A 317 -31.70 45.19 -32.23
#